data_AF-A0A1V5ZVS9-F1
#
_entry.id   AF-A0A1V5ZVS9-F1
#
_cell.length_a   1.000
_cell.length_b   1.000
_cell.length_c   1.000
_cell.angle_alpha   90.00
_cell.angle_beta   90.00
_cell.angle_gamma   90.00
#
_symmetry.space_group_name_H-M   'P 1'
#
loop_
_entity.id
_entity.type
_entity.pdbx_description
1 polymer ?
#
loop_
_entity_poly.entity_id
_entity_poly.type
_entity_poly.pdbx_seq_one_letter_code
_entity_poly.pdbx_strand_id
1 'polypeptide(L)'
;MKKENIWLIVSIVLFIGLVASMFTGGFGIKISGSGDSPVEVADKAVKFINDYGLGGGATASVVPGSSEYLKSDLYKFGLNIGGQEYTSYVSRDGKLLFPSVIDMGEMSKSSPEATAENESVEIPQTEKPEVRLFVMAYCPYGNQAEAAMIPAANLLKDKADISLNSVIYSDYATNMGGEAKDWCLDEEQKYCSMHGINELNEDIRELCVAKYEPEKLWDFVGKINDETTTQDVETKWEDIAKEMKIDVNKIKDCQKNEAESLLDEQVALNEEYGISGSPTLLINGVRYQGDRTAEAYKTAICQAFTEMPEECKTTLDEGTVAAQGTCN
;
A
#
# COMPACT_ATOMS: atom_id res chain seq x y z
N MET A 1 9.51 24.55 84.59
CA MET A 1 9.00 24.89 83.24
C MET A 1 8.55 23.60 82.56
N LYS A 2 7.27 23.50 82.18
CA LYS A 2 6.69 22.27 81.59
C LYS A 2 7.34 22.03 80.22
N LYS A 3 7.92 20.85 79.99
CA LYS A 3 8.28 20.38 78.65
C LYS A 3 6.97 20.17 77.91
N GLU A 4 6.62 21.10 77.02
CA GLU A 4 5.50 20.89 76.11
C GLU A 4 5.78 19.66 75.26
N ASN A 5 4.71 18.91 74.95
CA ASN A 5 4.74 17.62 74.24
C ASN A 5 5.07 17.80 72.76
N ILE A 6 6.22 18.42 72.48
CA ILE A 6 6.74 18.73 71.15
C ILE A 6 6.80 17.46 70.29
N TRP A 7 7.14 16.32 70.90
CA TRP A 7 7.19 15.04 70.19
C TRP A 7 5.81 14.60 69.66
N LEU A 8 4.74 14.83 70.43
CA LEU A 8 3.38 14.49 70.00
C LEU A 8 2.94 15.37 68.82
N ILE A 9 3.30 16.65 68.84
CA ILE A 9 2.98 17.60 67.76
C ILE A 9 3.75 17.23 66.48
N VAL A 10 5.04 16.89 66.60
CA VAL A 10 5.87 16.47 65.46
C VAL A 10 5.34 15.17 64.84
N SER A 11 4.93 14.20 65.66
CA SER A 11 4.35 12.95 65.16
C SER A 11 3.03 13.17 64.43
N ILE A 12 2.16 14.07 64.92
CA ILE A 12 0.88 14.40 64.27
C ILE A 12 1.13 15.11 62.93
N VAL A 13 2.07 16.04 62.87
CA VAL A 13 2.42 16.76 61.62
C VAL A 13 3.00 15.80 60.57
N LEU A 14 3.88 14.88 60.98
CA LEU A 14 4.43 13.87 60.07
C LEU A 14 3.36 12.89 59.58
N PHE A 15 2.42 12.49 60.45
CA PHE A 15 1.33 11.61 60.07
C PHE A 15 0.36 12.29 59.09
N ILE A 16 0.01 13.57 59.33
CA ILE A 16 -0.82 14.35 58.40
C ILE A 16 -0.10 14.56 57.06
N GLY A 17 1.21 14.82 57.08
CA GLY A 17 2.02 14.92 55.86
C GLY A 17 2.08 13.61 55.08
N LEU A 18 2.17 12.48 55.76
CA LEU A 18 2.16 11.15 55.15
C LEU A 18 0.79 10.84 54.53
N VAL A 19 -0.30 11.08 55.25
CA VAL A 19 -1.66 10.86 54.76
C VAL A 19 -1.96 11.79 53.57
N ALA A 20 -1.58 13.08 53.65
CA ALA A 20 -1.71 14.01 52.53
C ALA A 20 -0.92 13.54 51.30
N SER A 21 0.28 12.98 51.50
CA SER A 21 1.09 12.45 50.41
C SER A 21 0.46 11.23 49.72
N MET A 22 -0.38 10.46 50.41
CA MET A 22 -1.12 9.35 49.78
C MET A 22 -2.25 9.84 48.87
N PHE A 23 -2.83 11.03 49.13
CA PHE A 23 -3.89 11.61 48.31
C PHE A 23 -3.35 12.50 47.17
N THR A 24 -2.10 12.97 47.25
CA THR A 24 -1.48 13.84 46.23
C THR A 24 -0.45 13.11 45.35
N GLY A 25 -0.29 11.78 45.47
CA GLY A 25 0.67 11.02 44.67
C GLY A 25 2.14 11.14 45.10
N GLY A 26 2.40 11.46 46.37
CA GLY A 26 3.75 11.62 46.95
C GLY A 26 4.26 13.07 46.97
N PHE A 27 5.29 13.34 47.79
CA PHE A 27 6.01 14.62 47.74
C PHE A 27 6.77 14.71 46.41
N GLY A 28 6.41 15.68 45.57
CA GLY A 28 7.01 15.95 44.26
C GLY A 28 8.45 16.47 44.33
N ILE A 29 9.35 15.69 44.93
CA ILE A 29 10.79 15.87 44.81
C ILE A 29 11.16 15.37 43.41
N LYS A 30 11.29 16.28 42.44
CA LYS A 30 11.95 15.98 41.17
C LYS A 30 13.44 15.73 41.46
N ILE A 31 13.78 14.46 41.65
CA ILE A 31 15.17 14.01 41.61
C ILE A 31 15.65 14.22 40.17
N SER A 32 16.50 15.23 39.98
CA SER A 32 17.17 15.54 38.72
C SER A 32 18.04 14.35 38.30
N GLY A 33 17.44 13.41 37.55
CA GLY A 33 18.07 12.16 37.11
C GLY A 33 17.08 11.09 36.63
N SER A 34 15.79 11.18 36.98
CA SER A 34 14.74 10.34 36.38
C SER A 34 14.18 11.03 35.14
N GLY A 35 14.23 10.38 33.98
CA GLY A 35 13.58 10.88 32.76
C GLY A 35 12.07 11.02 32.94
N ASP A 36 11.40 11.69 31.98
CA ASP A 36 9.95 11.82 31.96
C ASP A 36 9.27 10.45 32.12
N SER A 37 8.15 10.41 32.84
CA SER A 37 7.40 9.18 33.07
C SER A 37 6.83 8.62 31.75
N PRO A 38 6.60 7.30 31.63
CA PRO A 38 6.01 6.71 30.42
C PRO A 38 4.73 7.42 29.94
N VAL A 39 3.91 7.88 30.89
CA VAL A 39 2.66 8.61 30.62
C VAL A 39 2.95 9.97 29.99
N GLU A 40 3.87 10.75 30.58
CA GLU A 40 4.23 12.09 30.06
C GLU A 40 4.84 12.02 28.65
N VAL A 41 5.60 10.97 28.34
CA VAL A 41 6.18 10.81 26.99
C VAL A 41 5.13 10.33 25.98
N ALA A 42 4.21 9.44 26.38
CA ALA A 42 3.08 9.04 25.54
C ALA A 42 2.15 10.23 25.23
N ASP A 43 1.87 11.10 26.20
CA ASP A 43 1.06 12.31 26.00
C ASP A 43 1.72 13.29 25.02
N LYS A 44 3.05 13.46 25.09
CA LYS A 44 3.81 14.27 24.12
C LYS A 44 3.74 13.67 22.71
N ALA A 45 3.82 12.35 22.59
CA ALA A 45 3.71 11.65 21.31
C ALA A 45 2.31 11.82 20.70
N VAL A 46 1.24 11.62 21.48
CA VAL A 46 -0.14 11.83 21.03
C VAL A 46 -0.40 13.29 20.66
N LYS A 47 0.17 14.24 21.41
CA LYS A 47 0.10 15.64 21.05
C LYS A 47 0.74 15.91 19.69
N PHE A 48 1.94 15.38 19.46
CA PHE A 48 2.62 15.52 18.16
C PHE A 48 1.78 14.92 17.01
N ILE A 49 1.17 13.76 17.21
CA ILE A 49 0.28 13.12 16.23
C ILE A 49 -0.93 14.02 15.92
N ASN A 50 -1.58 14.59 16.94
CA ASN A 50 -2.72 15.49 16.74
C ASN A 50 -2.31 16.81 16.05
N ASP A 51 -1.12 17.33 16.36
CA ASP A 51 -0.65 18.63 15.84
C ASP A 51 -0.15 18.52 14.38
N TYR A 52 0.39 17.37 13.97
CA TYR A 52 1.12 17.24 12.69
C TYR A 52 0.82 15.96 11.88
N GLY A 53 0.27 14.91 12.49
CA GLY A 53 0.20 13.57 11.91
C GLY A 53 -1.18 13.15 11.39
N LEU A 54 -2.26 13.88 11.70
CA LEU A 54 -3.63 13.51 11.32
C LEU A 54 -4.24 14.54 10.36
N GLY A 55 -4.62 14.08 9.16
CA GLY A 55 -5.52 14.81 8.26
C GLY A 55 -6.99 14.44 8.50
N GLY A 56 -7.94 15.30 8.10
CA GLY A 56 -9.36 14.92 8.02
C GLY A 56 -10.19 14.94 9.32
N GLY A 57 -9.70 15.53 10.41
CA GLY A 57 -10.49 15.74 11.63
C GLY A 57 -10.52 14.57 12.63
N ALA A 58 -9.67 13.56 12.44
CA ALA A 58 -9.47 12.49 13.42
C ALA A 58 -8.70 13.00 14.65
N THR A 59 -8.94 12.39 15.82
CA THR A 59 -8.23 12.69 17.08
C THR A 59 -7.53 11.46 17.62
N ALA A 60 -6.27 11.62 18.03
CA ALA A 60 -5.48 10.63 18.74
C ALA A 60 -5.62 10.78 20.26
N SER A 61 -5.59 9.66 21.00
CA SER A 61 -5.53 9.61 22.46
C SER A 61 -4.69 8.43 22.95
N VAL A 62 -4.18 8.51 24.18
CA VAL A 62 -3.48 7.38 24.83
C VAL A 62 -4.51 6.43 25.42
N VAL A 63 -4.39 5.13 25.16
CA VAL A 63 -5.20 4.09 25.82
C VAL A 63 -4.85 4.06 27.32
N PRO A 64 -5.80 4.28 28.24
CA PRO A 64 -5.50 4.36 29.67
C PRO A 64 -4.81 3.11 30.22
N GLY A 65 -3.70 3.29 30.93
CA GLY A 65 -2.96 2.19 31.57
C GLY A 65 -2.05 1.37 30.64
N SER A 66 -1.93 1.76 29.37
CA SER A 66 -1.10 1.05 28.37
C SER A 66 0.38 1.45 28.35
N SER A 67 0.75 2.52 29.06
CA SER A 67 2.09 3.09 29.03
C SER A 67 3.07 2.32 29.91
N GLU A 68 4.11 1.73 29.32
CA GLU A 68 5.12 0.91 30.00
C GLU A 68 6.55 1.27 29.53
N TYR A 69 7.52 1.21 30.44
CA TYR A 69 8.95 1.33 30.09
C TYR A 69 9.52 -0.02 29.66
N LEU A 70 10.14 -0.07 28.48
CA LEU A 70 10.86 -1.25 28.00
C LEU A 70 12.36 -1.12 28.30
N LYS A 71 13.04 -2.26 28.50
CA LYS A 71 14.48 -2.33 28.76
C LYS A 71 15.36 -1.81 27.61
N SER A 72 14.79 -1.45 26.47
CA SER A 72 15.43 -1.05 25.21
C SER A 72 15.46 0.47 24.97
N ASP A 73 15.33 1.30 26.01
CA ASP A 73 15.22 2.77 25.92
C ASP A 73 14.02 3.27 25.09
N LEU A 74 12.99 2.44 24.97
CA LEU A 74 11.69 2.77 24.39
C LEU A 74 10.61 2.75 25.47
N TYR A 75 9.63 3.64 25.33
CA TYR A 75 8.35 3.55 26.01
C TYR A 75 7.32 2.93 25.06
N LYS A 76 6.60 1.92 25.54
CA LYS A 76 5.43 1.34 24.89
C LYS A 76 4.19 2.09 25.34
N PHE A 77 3.26 2.37 24.45
CA PHE A 77 1.93 2.85 24.80
C PHE A 77 0.90 2.40 23.76
N GLY A 78 -0.36 2.35 24.17
CA GLY A 78 -1.50 2.15 23.28
C GLY A 78 -1.97 3.49 22.74
N LEU A 79 -2.09 3.60 21.42
CA LEU A 79 -2.53 4.78 20.70
C LEU A 79 -3.90 4.52 20.10
N ASN A 80 -4.90 5.30 20.49
CA ASN A 80 -6.22 5.24 19.87
C ASN A 80 -6.37 6.39 18.88
N ILE A 81 -6.61 6.09 17.60
CA ILE A 81 -6.93 7.08 16.56
C ILE A 81 -8.28 6.70 15.97
N GLY A 82 -9.28 7.59 16.06
CA GLY A 82 -10.58 7.36 15.42
C GLY A 82 -11.30 6.08 15.86
N GLY A 83 -10.99 5.53 17.04
CA GLY A 83 -11.59 4.30 17.56
C GLY A 83 -10.75 3.03 17.35
N GLN A 84 -9.66 3.08 16.58
CA GLN A 84 -8.73 1.96 16.43
C GLN A 84 -7.53 2.09 17.37
N GLU A 85 -7.15 0.99 18.02
CA GLU A 85 -6.02 0.94 18.96
C GLU A 85 -4.78 0.31 18.32
N TYR A 86 -3.65 1.02 18.40
CA TYR A 86 -2.34 0.59 17.94
C TYR A 86 -1.40 0.43 19.12
N THR A 87 -0.53 -0.58 19.07
CA THR A 87 0.67 -0.56 19.92
C THR A 87 1.70 0.34 19.27
N SER A 88 2.16 1.35 20.01
CA SER A 88 3.13 2.34 19.55
C SER A 88 4.32 2.42 20.49
N TYR A 89 5.45 2.90 19.97
CA TYR A 89 6.65 3.17 20.76
C TYR A 89 7.13 4.60 20.60
N VAL A 90 7.74 5.13 21.65
CA VAL A 90 8.44 6.42 21.61
C VAL A 90 9.79 6.28 22.31
N SER A 91 10.84 6.87 21.73
CA SER A 91 12.16 6.86 22.35
C SER A 91 12.14 7.57 23.69
N ARG A 92 13.03 7.18 24.60
CA ARG A 92 13.09 7.78 25.94
C ARG A 92 13.30 9.30 25.92
N ASP A 93 13.98 9.81 24.90
CA ASP A 93 14.19 11.25 24.69
C ASP A 93 13.06 11.94 23.90
N GLY A 94 12.01 11.21 23.52
CA GLY A 94 10.83 11.73 22.83
C GLY A 94 11.05 12.16 21.39
N LYS A 95 12.19 11.84 20.78
CA LYS A 95 12.54 12.28 19.42
C LYS A 95 12.09 11.34 18.32
N LEU A 96 11.95 10.06 18.62
CA LEU A 96 11.53 9.03 17.67
C LEU A 96 10.18 8.50 18.10
N LEU A 97 9.22 8.55 17.19
CA LEU A 97 7.88 7.99 17.36
C LEU A 97 7.70 6.88 16.33
N PHE A 98 7.29 5.71 16.82
CA PHE A 98 6.93 4.54 16.03
C PHE A 98 5.43 4.31 16.23
N PRO A 99 4.57 4.88 15.36
CA PRO A 99 3.13 4.93 15.60
C PRO A 99 2.46 3.55 15.51
N SER A 100 3.06 2.59 14.82
CA SER A 100 2.57 1.22 14.73
C SER A 100 3.71 0.21 14.82
N VAL A 101 3.35 -1.01 15.18
CA VAL A 101 4.26 -2.13 15.35
C VAL A 101 3.66 -3.31 14.62
N ILE A 102 4.50 -3.99 13.85
CA ILE A 102 4.13 -5.23 13.17
C ILE A 102 4.66 -6.38 14.03
N ASP A 103 3.76 -7.16 14.63
CA ASP A 103 4.13 -8.36 15.39
C ASP A 103 4.53 -9.49 14.43
N MET A 104 5.83 -9.79 14.37
CA MET A 104 6.37 -10.85 13.51
C MET A 104 6.00 -12.26 13.99
N GLY A 105 5.63 -12.43 15.27
CA GLY A 105 5.18 -13.69 15.84
C GLY A 105 3.74 -14.03 15.44
N GLU A 106 2.88 -13.01 15.29
CA GLU A 106 1.58 -13.16 14.63
C GLU A 106 1.72 -13.38 13.12
N MET A 107 2.76 -12.82 12.48
CA MET A 107 3.04 -13.03 11.06
C MET A 107 3.30 -14.49 10.67
N SER A 108 3.75 -15.34 11.61
CA SER A 108 3.87 -16.79 11.38
C SER A 108 2.54 -17.55 11.44
N LYS A 109 1.45 -16.91 11.87
CA LYS A 109 0.10 -17.47 11.94
C LYS A 109 -0.96 -16.69 11.17
N SER A 110 -0.59 -15.53 10.62
CA SER A 110 -1.43 -14.70 9.76
C SER A 110 -0.55 -13.67 9.05
N SER A 111 -0.42 -13.79 7.73
CA SER A 111 0.06 -12.71 6.84
C SER A 111 -0.75 -11.43 7.13
N PRO A 112 -0.16 -10.22 7.14
CA PRO A 112 -0.86 -9.02 7.59
C PRO A 112 -1.91 -8.57 6.57
N GLU A 113 -3.15 -8.99 6.81
CA GLU A 113 -4.34 -8.26 6.37
C GLU A 113 -4.39 -6.94 7.12
N ALA A 114 -4.48 -5.84 6.37
CA ALA A 114 -5.14 -4.65 6.86
C ALA A 114 -6.52 -5.08 7.39
N THR A 115 -6.85 -4.76 8.63
CA THR A 115 -8.21 -4.85 9.15
C THR A 115 -9.06 -3.78 8.46
N ALA A 116 -9.38 -4.01 7.18
CA ALA A 116 -10.68 -3.68 6.64
C ALA A 116 -11.64 -4.74 7.21
N GLU A 117 -12.78 -4.29 7.69
CA GLU A 117 -13.88 -5.18 8.04
C GLU A 117 -14.10 -6.15 6.88
N ASN A 118 -13.95 -7.45 7.16
CA ASN A 118 -14.26 -8.53 6.25
C ASN A 118 -15.79 -8.67 6.17
N GLU A 119 -16.46 -7.60 5.74
CA GLU A 119 -17.61 -7.77 4.87
C GLU A 119 -17.00 -8.17 3.54
N SER A 120 -17.15 -9.43 3.16
CA SER A 120 -16.87 -9.86 1.81
C SER A 120 -17.73 -9.00 0.88
N VAL A 121 -17.16 -7.94 0.31
CA VAL A 121 -17.85 -7.10 -0.66
C VAL A 121 -18.12 -8.00 -1.85
N GLU A 122 -19.36 -8.45 -1.96
CA GLU A 122 -19.81 -9.27 -3.06
C GLU A 122 -19.63 -8.47 -4.34
N ILE A 123 -18.88 -9.05 -5.29
CA ILE A 123 -18.65 -8.42 -6.59
C ILE A 123 -20.01 -8.34 -7.30
N PRO A 124 -20.51 -7.13 -7.65
CA PRO A 124 -21.78 -7.01 -8.35
C PRO A 124 -21.75 -7.79 -9.66
N GLN A 125 -22.86 -8.46 -9.99
CA GLN A 125 -22.99 -9.16 -11.27
C GLN A 125 -23.45 -8.21 -12.39
N THR A 126 -22.88 -8.37 -13.59
CA THR A 126 -23.24 -7.59 -14.79
C THR A 126 -23.33 -8.50 -16.02
N GLU A 127 -23.98 -8.05 -17.09
CA GLU A 127 -24.05 -8.83 -18.35
C GLU A 127 -22.67 -8.99 -19.00
N LYS A 128 -21.84 -7.95 -18.89
CA LYS A 128 -20.47 -7.91 -19.37
C LYS A 128 -19.59 -7.33 -18.25
N PRO A 129 -18.90 -8.16 -17.46
CA PRO A 129 -18.03 -7.72 -16.38
C PRO A 129 -16.93 -6.79 -16.87
N GLU A 130 -16.74 -5.68 -16.17
CA GLU A 130 -15.59 -4.81 -16.32
C GLU A 130 -14.47 -5.32 -15.42
N VAL A 131 -13.31 -5.60 -16.01
CA VAL A 131 -12.15 -6.15 -15.34
C VAL A 131 -10.96 -5.26 -15.64
N ARG A 132 -10.38 -4.65 -14.60
CA ARG A 132 -9.24 -3.75 -14.73
C ARG A 132 -8.06 -4.31 -13.94
N LEU A 133 -7.02 -4.71 -14.65
CA LEU A 133 -5.75 -5.07 -14.02
C LEU A 133 -4.81 -3.87 -14.09
N PHE A 134 -4.43 -3.34 -12.93
CA PHE A 134 -3.48 -2.24 -12.80
C PHE A 134 -2.10 -2.77 -12.43
N VAL A 135 -1.09 -2.43 -13.23
CA VAL A 135 0.28 -2.92 -13.12
C VAL A 135 1.30 -1.83 -13.35
N MET A 136 2.57 -2.15 -13.15
CA MET A 136 3.72 -1.39 -13.64
C MET A 136 4.57 -2.41 -14.38
N ALA A 137 4.97 -2.13 -15.62
CA ALA A 137 5.75 -3.06 -16.42
C ALA A 137 7.00 -3.55 -15.66
N TYR A 138 7.29 -4.84 -15.69
CA TYR A 138 8.41 -5.48 -14.96
C TYR A 138 8.31 -5.50 -13.43
N CYS A 139 7.23 -5.02 -12.82
CA CYS A 139 6.97 -5.29 -11.41
C CYS A 139 6.87 -6.82 -11.22
N PRO A 140 7.67 -7.47 -10.35
CA PRO A 140 7.65 -8.93 -10.23
C PRO A 140 6.27 -9.50 -9.89
N TYR A 141 5.50 -8.77 -9.09
CA TYR A 141 4.12 -9.13 -8.77
C TYR A 141 3.12 -8.74 -9.87
N GLY A 142 3.41 -7.68 -10.63
CA GLY A 142 2.66 -7.28 -11.82
C GLY A 142 2.74 -8.35 -12.91
N ASN A 143 3.95 -8.75 -13.28
CA ASN A 143 4.21 -9.81 -14.25
C ASN A 143 3.56 -11.14 -13.83
N GLN A 144 3.55 -11.46 -12.53
CA GLN A 144 2.81 -12.63 -12.02
C GLN A 144 1.31 -12.51 -12.26
N ALA A 145 0.72 -11.33 -12.01
CA ALA A 145 -0.70 -11.09 -12.25
C ALA A 145 -1.04 -11.06 -13.75
N GLU A 146 -0.19 -10.50 -14.60
CA GLU A 146 -0.35 -10.55 -16.05
C GLU A 146 -0.29 -11.98 -16.56
N ALA A 147 0.71 -12.78 -16.13
CA ALA A 147 0.80 -14.20 -16.47
C ALA A 147 -0.45 -14.99 -16.03
N ALA A 148 -1.04 -14.66 -14.88
CA ALA A 148 -2.31 -15.23 -14.44
C ALA A 148 -3.51 -14.72 -15.27
N MET A 149 -3.51 -13.46 -15.69
CA MET A 149 -4.61 -12.86 -16.45
C MET A 149 -4.62 -13.31 -17.91
N ILE A 150 -3.46 -13.50 -18.56
CA ILE A 150 -3.36 -13.84 -19.99
C ILE A 150 -4.25 -15.03 -20.38
N PRO A 151 -4.24 -16.19 -19.68
CA PRO A 151 -5.12 -17.31 -20.03
C PRO A 151 -6.62 -16.98 -19.85
N ALA A 152 -6.97 -16.22 -18.80
CA ALA A 152 -8.36 -15.81 -18.55
C ALA A 152 -8.84 -14.81 -19.61
N ALA A 153 -8.01 -13.84 -19.98
CA ALA A 153 -8.28 -12.87 -21.03
C ALA A 153 -8.40 -13.53 -22.42
N ASN A 154 -7.51 -14.46 -22.74
CA ASN A 154 -7.55 -15.21 -23.99
C ASN A 154 -8.75 -16.18 -24.07
N LEU A 155 -9.24 -16.67 -22.93
CA LEU A 155 -10.43 -17.51 -22.86
C LEU A 155 -11.71 -16.68 -23.00
N LEU A 156 -11.83 -15.59 -22.24
CA LEU A 156 -13.07 -14.79 -22.16
C LEU A 156 -13.20 -13.75 -23.27
N LYS A 157 -12.10 -13.22 -23.81
CA LYS A 157 -12.07 -12.28 -24.94
C LYS A 157 -13.14 -11.18 -24.83
N ASP A 158 -14.10 -11.16 -25.75
CA ASP A 158 -15.16 -10.17 -25.85
C ASP A 158 -16.32 -10.38 -24.87
N LYS A 159 -16.35 -11.50 -24.14
CA LYS A 159 -17.36 -11.81 -23.12
C LYS A 159 -17.26 -10.91 -21.89
N ALA A 160 -16.05 -10.52 -21.52
CA ALA A 160 -15.79 -9.54 -20.47
C ALA A 160 -15.03 -8.35 -21.07
N ASP A 161 -15.05 -7.21 -20.41
CA ASP A 161 -14.20 -6.07 -20.75
C ASP A 161 -12.94 -6.14 -19.89
N ILE A 162 -11.90 -6.81 -20.39
CA ILE A 162 -10.66 -7.06 -19.64
C ILE A 162 -9.58 -6.12 -20.16
N SER A 163 -9.18 -5.18 -19.32
CA SER A 163 -8.22 -4.12 -19.65
C SER A 163 -6.96 -4.20 -18.78
N LEU A 164 -5.82 -3.88 -19.40
CA LEU A 164 -4.56 -3.62 -18.73
C LEU A 164 -4.40 -2.11 -18.54
N ASN A 165 -4.08 -1.70 -17.31
CA ASN A 165 -3.98 -0.31 -16.88
C ASN A 165 -2.64 -0.12 -16.14
N SER A 166 -2.10 1.09 -16.15
CA SER A 166 -0.79 1.42 -15.57
C SER A 166 -0.93 2.20 -14.26
N VAL A 167 -0.12 1.85 -13.27
CA VAL A 167 -0.02 2.60 -12.01
C VAL A 167 0.99 3.73 -12.19
N ILE A 168 0.49 4.96 -12.15
CA ILE A 168 1.25 6.19 -12.40
C ILE A 168 1.38 6.97 -11.09
N TYR A 169 2.58 7.50 -10.85
CA TYR A 169 2.93 8.26 -9.65
C TYR A 169 3.23 9.70 -10.00
N SER A 170 3.01 10.61 -9.04
CA SER A 170 3.46 11.99 -9.10
C SER A 170 4.57 12.26 -8.08
N ASP A 171 5.44 13.24 -8.36
CA ASP A 171 6.54 13.69 -7.48
C ASP A 171 7.53 12.58 -7.05
N TYR A 172 7.54 11.43 -7.73
CA TYR A 172 8.26 10.25 -7.29
C TYR A 172 9.78 10.46 -7.27
N ALA A 173 10.35 11.02 -8.35
CA ALA A 173 11.78 11.27 -8.44
C ALA A 173 12.26 12.18 -7.29
N THR A 174 11.50 13.25 -7.01
CA THR A 174 11.80 14.18 -5.91
C THR A 174 11.79 13.48 -4.55
N ASN A 175 10.78 12.65 -4.30
CA ASN A 175 10.64 11.90 -3.05
C ASN A 175 11.78 10.88 -2.86
N MET A 176 12.32 10.35 -3.95
CA MET A 176 13.46 9.41 -3.95
C MET A 176 14.84 10.09 -4.02
N GLY A 177 14.89 11.42 -4.13
CA GLY A 177 16.14 12.18 -4.26
C GLY A 177 16.84 12.00 -5.61
N GLY A 178 16.10 11.63 -6.66
CA GLY A 178 16.57 11.46 -8.03
C GLY A 178 16.23 12.64 -8.95
N GLU A 179 16.61 12.54 -10.23
CA GLU A 179 16.26 13.51 -11.26
C GLU A 179 15.00 13.05 -12.02
N ALA A 180 14.08 13.99 -12.33
CA ALA A 180 12.81 13.67 -13.00
C ALA A 180 12.99 12.83 -14.26
N LYS A 181 13.99 13.14 -15.10
CA LYS A 181 14.29 12.43 -16.36
C LYS A 181 14.54 10.93 -16.21
N ASP A 182 14.93 10.48 -15.01
CA ASP A 182 15.27 9.09 -14.75
C ASP A 182 14.02 8.25 -14.45
N TRP A 183 12.88 8.88 -14.12
CA TRP A 183 11.66 8.23 -13.63
C TRP A 183 10.37 8.70 -14.30
N CYS A 184 10.38 9.89 -14.87
CA CYS A 184 9.17 10.63 -15.26
C CYS A 184 9.25 11.09 -16.71
N LEU A 185 8.08 11.17 -17.35
CA LEU A 185 7.94 11.62 -18.73
C LEU A 185 8.11 13.15 -18.84
N ASP A 186 7.67 13.88 -17.82
CA ASP A 186 7.58 15.34 -17.79
C ASP A 186 8.41 15.96 -16.64
N GLU A 187 8.78 17.24 -16.80
CA GLU A 187 9.57 17.98 -15.79
C GLU A 187 8.74 18.29 -14.54
N GLU A 188 7.41 18.41 -14.70
CA GLU A 188 6.46 18.61 -13.61
C GLU A 188 6.25 17.35 -12.74
N GLN A 189 6.85 16.21 -13.12
CA GLN A 189 6.74 14.92 -12.43
C GLN A 189 5.28 14.48 -12.22
N LYS A 190 4.42 14.75 -13.20
CA LYS A 190 3.04 14.30 -13.20
C LYS A 190 2.92 12.82 -13.56
N TYR A 191 3.78 12.33 -14.45
CA TYR A 191 3.78 10.95 -14.90
C TYR A 191 5.12 10.30 -14.61
N CYS A 192 5.21 9.58 -13.50
CA CYS A 192 6.38 8.83 -13.08
C CYS A 192 6.04 7.36 -12.87
N SER A 193 7.07 6.52 -12.98
CA SER A 193 7.00 5.12 -12.53
C SER A 193 8.07 4.78 -11.49
N MET A 194 7.82 3.74 -10.70
CA MET A 194 8.63 3.38 -9.52
C MET A 194 9.98 2.75 -9.84
N HIS A 195 10.20 2.28 -11.06
CA HIS A 195 11.44 1.59 -11.49
C HIS A 195 12.11 2.25 -12.70
N GLY A 196 11.75 3.50 -12.99
CA GLY A 196 12.45 4.37 -13.92
C GLY A 196 11.72 4.60 -15.23
N ILE A 197 12.28 5.46 -16.07
CA ILE A 197 11.65 5.91 -17.33
C ILE A 197 11.42 4.78 -18.34
N ASN A 198 12.24 3.72 -18.33
CA ASN A 198 12.06 2.59 -19.23
C ASN A 198 10.83 1.74 -18.89
N GLU A 199 10.47 1.64 -17.60
CA GLU A 199 9.21 1.03 -17.17
C GLU A 199 8.03 1.85 -17.67
N LEU A 200 8.05 3.17 -17.42
CA LEU A 200 7.00 4.08 -17.90
C LEU A 200 6.85 4.05 -19.43
N ASN A 201 7.96 3.96 -20.17
CA ASN A 201 7.92 3.83 -21.62
C ASN A 201 7.30 2.51 -22.09
N GLU A 202 7.49 1.41 -21.37
CA GLU A 202 6.81 0.15 -21.66
C GLU A 202 5.32 0.25 -21.32
N ASP A 203 4.95 0.80 -20.16
CA ASP A 203 3.55 1.05 -19.79
C ASP A 203 2.82 1.80 -20.91
N ILE A 204 3.43 2.87 -21.46
CA ILE A 204 2.85 3.62 -22.58
C ILE A 204 2.74 2.75 -23.85
N ARG A 205 3.73 1.90 -24.14
CA ARG A 205 3.71 1.01 -25.32
C ARG A 205 2.60 -0.03 -25.19
N GLU A 206 2.40 -0.61 -24.02
CA GLU A 206 1.29 -1.53 -23.73
C GLU A 206 -0.07 -0.83 -23.90
N LEU A 207 -0.23 0.39 -23.37
CA LEU A 207 -1.45 1.21 -23.58
C LEU A 207 -1.68 1.51 -25.07
N CYS A 208 -0.62 1.78 -25.83
CA CYS A 208 -0.71 1.98 -27.27
C CYS A 208 -1.12 0.71 -28.02
N VAL A 209 -0.61 -0.46 -27.64
CA VAL A 209 -1.03 -1.75 -28.21
C VAL A 209 -2.49 -2.04 -27.83
N ALA A 210 -2.89 -1.80 -26.58
CA ALA A 210 -4.28 -1.95 -26.13
C ALA A 210 -5.24 -1.09 -26.96
N LYS A 211 -4.84 0.14 -27.30
CA LYS A 211 -5.66 1.08 -28.08
C LYS A 211 -5.79 0.68 -29.56
N TYR A 212 -4.71 0.27 -30.18
CA TYR A 212 -4.64 0.12 -31.64
C TYR A 212 -4.69 -1.32 -32.16
N GLU A 213 -4.24 -2.28 -31.36
CA GLU A 213 -4.17 -3.70 -31.70
C GLU A 213 -4.55 -4.56 -30.45
N PRO A 214 -5.73 -4.33 -29.84
CA PRO A 214 -6.13 -4.96 -28.56
C PRO A 214 -6.09 -6.49 -28.58
N GLU A 215 -6.30 -7.10 -29.75
CA GLU A 215 -6.24 -8.55 -29.92
C GLU A 215 -4.83 -9.14 -29.74
N LYS A 216 -3.79 -8.29 -29.76
CA LYS A 216 -2.38 -8.69 -29.57
C LYS A 216 -1.81 -8.27 -28.21
N LEU A 217 -2.56 -7.50 -27.41
CA LEU A 217 -2.08 -6.92 -26.16
C LEU A 217 -1.51 -7.97 -25.21
N TRP A 218 -2.31 -8.97 -24.84
CA TRP A 218 -1.93 -9.96 -23.84
C TRP A 218 -0.73 -10.81 -24.28
N ASP A 219 -0.67 -11.17 -25.56
CA ASP A 219 0.47 -11.89 -26.12
C ASP A 219 1.73 -11.00 -26.17
N PHE A 220 1.56 -9.70 -26.43
CA PHE A 220 2.66 -8.72 -26.44
C PHE A 220 3.26 -8.54 -25.05
N VAL A 221 2.41 -8.30 -24.05
CA VAL A 221 2.80 -8.18 -22.64
C VAL A 221 3.54 -9.42 -22.17
N GLY A 222 2.98 -10.62 -22.45
CA GLY A 222 3.63 -11.88 -22.11
C GLY A 222 5.03 -12.03 -22.74
N LYS A 223 5.16 -11.73 -24.04
CA LYS A 223 6.44 -11.85 -24.75
C LYS A 223 7.46 -10.80 -24.31
N ILE A 224 7.04 -9.57 -24.03
CA ILE A 224 7.89 -8.53 -23.46
C ILE A 224 8.44 -8.98 -22.11
N ASN A 225 7.58 -9.45 -21.21
CA ASN A 225 7.99 -9.94 -19.89
C ASN A 225 8.98 -11.11 -19.95
N ASP A 226 8.80 -12.01 -20.92
CA ASP A 226 9.65 -13.21 -21.05
C ASP A 226 11.00 -12.93 -21.71
N GLU A 227 11.08 -11.97 -22.66
CA GLU A 227 12.25 -11.79 -23.54
C GLU A 227 13.06 -10.52 -23.26
N THR A 228 12.58 -9.66 -22.36
CA THR A 228 13.19 -8.37 -22.06
C THR A 228 13.26 -8.08 -20.55
N THR A 229 14.00 -7.03 -20.23
CA THR A 229 14.17 -6.45 -18.91
C THR A 229 14.05 -4.93 -19.02
N THR A 230 13.87 -4.24 -17.90
CA THR A 230 13.88 -2.76 -17.88
C THR A 230 15.16 -2.16 -18.48
N GLN A 231 16.28 -2.88 -18.49
CA GLN A 231 17.56 -2.39 -19.02
C GLN A 231 17.68 -2.48 -20.54
N ASP A 232 16.98 -3.39 -21.21
CA ASP A 232 17.18 -3.67 -22.63
C ASP A 232 15.91 -3.55 -23.49
N VAL A 233 14.75 -3.36 -22.87
CA VAL A 233 13.46 -3.22 -23.53
C VAL A 233 13.44 -2.16 -24.62
N GLU A 234 13.98 -0.97 -24.36
CA GLU A 234 14.02 0.15 -25.31
C GLU A 234 14.71 -0.23 -26.63
N THR A 235 15.61 -1.21 -26.60
CA THR A 235 16.33 -1.68 -27.78
C THR A 235 15.75 -2.95 -28.41
N LYS A 236 14.90 -3.69 -27.70
CA LYS A 236 14.40 -5.01 -28.11
C LYS A 236 12.94 -5.02 -28.54
N TRP A 237 12.12 -4.14 -27.97
CA TRP A 237 10.66 -4.20 -28.14
C TRP A 237 10.24 -4.11 -29.62
N GLU A 238 10.95 -3.32 -30.45
CA GLU A 238 10.60 -3.16 -31.86
C GLU A 238 10.74 -4.49 -32.64
N ASP A 239 11.73 -5.30 -32.32
CA ASP A 239 11.97 -6.57 -33.02
C ASP A 239 10.95 -7.63 -32.57
N ILE A 240 10.58 -7.63 -31.29
CA ILE A 240 9.46 -8.43 -30.75
C ILE A 240 8.15 -8.03 -31.44
N ALA A 241 7.85 -6.73 -31.50
CA ALA A 241 6.65 -6.22 -32.16
C ALA A 241 6.61 -6.61 -33.65
N LYS A 242 7.73 -6.51 -34.39
CA LYS A 242 7.82 -6.97 -35.79
C LYS A 242 7.56 -8.46 -35.94
N GLU A 243 8.12 -9.31 -35.06
CA GLU A 243 7.89 -10.76 -35.06
C GLU A 243 6.40 -11.08 -34.89
N MET A 244 5.75 -10.35 -33.98
CA MET A 244 4.31 -10.44 -33.70
C MET A 244 3.42 -9.75 -34.74
N LYS A 245 4.02 -9.09 -35.73
CA LYS A 245 3.34 -8.30 -36.77
C LYS A 245 2.50 -7.16 -36.17
N ILE A 246 2.96 -6.54 -35.10
CA ILE A 246 2.46 -5.28 -34.54
C ILE A 246 3.04 -4.12 -35.37
N ASP A 247 2.24 -3.10 -35.67
CA ASP A 247 2.68 -1.92 -36.41
C ASP A 247 3.55 -1.02 -35.52
N VAL A 248 4.85 -1.27 -35.53
CA VAL A 248 5.86 -0.51 -34.77
C VAL A 248 5.75 1.00 -35.00
N ASN A 249 5.47 1.45 -36.23
CA ASN A 249 5.36 2.89 -36.49
C ASN A 249 4.12 3.46 -35.81
N LYS A 250 3.01 2.73 -35.83
CA LYS A 250 1.77 3.13 -35.15
C LYS A 250 1.97 3.25 -33.64
N ILE A 251 2.69 2.31 -33.02
CA ILE A 251 3.01 2.35 -31.59
C ILE A 251 3.95 3.50 -31.26
N LYS A 252 4.99 3.76 -32.06
CA LYS A 252 5.89 4.92 -31.86
C LYS A 252 5.17 6.25 -32.02
N ASP A 253 4.28 6.35 -33.01
CA ASP A 253 3.47 7.54 -33.21
C ASP A 253 2.52 7.76 -32.03
N CYS A 254 1.93 6.70 -31.49
CA CYS A 254 1.12 6.75 -30.28
C CYS A 254 1.93 7.20 -29.07
N GLN A 255 3.07 6.55 -28.77
CA GLN A 255 3.93 6.92 -27.63
C GLN A 255 4.40 8.37 -27.73
N LYS A 256 4.70 8.86 -28.94
CA LYS A 256 5.15 10.25 -29.13
C LYS A 256 4.04 11.28 -28.98
N ASN A 257 2.85 11.01 -29.52
CA ASN A 257 1.81 12.04 -29.69
C ASN A 257 0.63 11.90 -28.73
N GLU A 258 0.48 10.75 -28.07
CA GLU A 258 -0.69 10.40 -27.27
C GLU A 258 -0.33 9.99 -25.83
N ALA A 259 0.95 9.88 -25.48
CA ALA A 259 1.40 9.46 -24.14
C ALA A 259 0.75 10.26 -23.01
N GLU A 260 0.80 11.59 -23.04
CA GLU A 260 0.20 12.43 -21.99
C GLU A 260 -1.30 12.17 -21.83
N SER A 261 -2.04 12.03 -22.94
CA SER A 261 -3.48 11.76 -22.89
C SER A 261 -3.81 10.37 -22.35
N LEU A 262 -2.97 9.37 -22.68
CA LEU A 262 -3.13 8.01 -22.16
C LEU A 262 -2.83 7.99 -20.65
N LEU A 263 -1.76 8.65 -20.23
CA LEU A 263 -1.33 8.72 -18.84
C LEU A 263 -2.31 9.56 -17.99
N ASP A 264 -2.92 10.60 -18.54
CA ASP A 264 -4.01 11.34 -17.90
C ASP A 264 -5.19 10.43 -17.55
N GLU A 265 -5.57 9.53 -18.45
CA GLU A 265 -6.62 8.54 -18.20
C GLU A 265 -6.20 7.56 -17.09
N GLN A 266 -4.94 7.10 -17.10
CA GLN A 266 -4.43 6.22 -16.06
C GLN A 266 -4.37 6.90 -14.68
N VAL A 267 -3.93 8.16 -14.61
CA VAL A 267 -3.94 8.95 -13.37
C VAL A 267 -5.38 9.11 -12.85
N ALA A 268 -6.33 9.45 -13.72
CA ALA A 268 -7.73 9.58 -13.31
C ALA A 268 -8.31 8.26 -12.77
N LEU A 269 -8.01 7.13 -13.42
CA LEU A 269 -8.42 5.80 -12.93
C LEU A 269 -7.74 5.44 -11.60
N ASN A 270 -6.45 5.76 -11.45
CA ASN A 270 -5.72 5.52 -10.22
C ASN A 270 -6.30 6.33 -9.06
N GLU A 271 -6.67 7.59 -9.29
CA GLU A 271 -7.35 8.43 -8.31
C GLU A 271 -8.77 7.93 -7.99
N GLU A 272 -9.58 7.63 -9.01
CA GLU A 272 -10.97 7.19 -8.87
C GLU A 272 -11.08 5.93 -8.00
N TYR A 273 -10.19 4.97 -8.22
CA TYR A 273 -10.22 3.69 -7.54
C TYR A 273 -9.21 3.58 -6.37
N GLY A 274 -8.44 4.63 -6.08
CA GLY A 274 -7.41 4.66 -5.05
C GLY A 274 -6.27 3.66 -5.31
N ILE A 275 -5.90 3.45 -6.57
CA ILE A 275 -4.81 2.55 -6.97
C ILE A 275 -3.48 3.20 -6.62
N SER A 276 -2.70 2.52 -5.80
CA SER A 276 -1.40 3.01 -5.33
C SER A 276 -0.29 1.96 -5.46
N GLY A 277 -0.54 0.87 -6.18
CA GLY A 277 0.41 -0.23 -6.26
C GLY A 277 0.01 -1.34 -7.23
N SER A 278 1.03 -2.01 -7.75
CA SER A 278 0.94 -3.13 -8.68
C SER A 278 1.15 -4.48 -7.96
N PRO A 279 0.38 -5.53 -8.28
CA PRO A 279 -0.83 -5.50 -9.09
C PRO A 279 -2.05 -5.11 -8.25
N THR A 280 -3.00 -4.43 -8.86
CA THR A 280 -4.36 -4.30 -8.33
C THR A 280 -5.36 -4.81 -9.37
N LEU A 281 -6.22 -5.76 -9.01
CA LEU A 281 -7.29 -6.25 -9.87
C LEU A 281 -8.64 -5.74 -9.36
N LEU A 282 -9.40 -5.07 -10.24
CA LEU A 282 -10.79 -4.72 -10.01
C LEU A 282 -11.70 -5.55 -10.90
N ILE A 283 -12.83 -6.00 -10.34
CA ILE A 283 -13.94 -6.62 -11.07
C ILE A 283 -15.21 -5.84 -10.71
N ASN A 284 -15.83 -5.21 -11.70
CA ASN A 284 -16.99 -4.32 -11.53
C ASN A 284 -16.77 -3.27 -10.42
N GLY A 285 -15.58 -2.66 -10.39
CA GLY A 285 -15.18 -1.64 -9.42
C GLY A 285 -14.78 -2.17 -8.03
N VAL A 286 -14.90 -3.48 -7.78
CA VAL A 286 -14.54 -4.10 -6.48
C VAL A 286 -13.15 -4.72 -6.55
N ARG A 287 -12.32 -4.45 -5.53
CA ARG A 287 -10.98 -5.03 -5.39
C ARG A 287 -11.04 -6.54 -5.17
N TYR A 288 -10.39 -7.28 -6.05
CA TYR A 288 -10.18 -8.70 -5.90
C TYR A 288 -9.06 -8.98 -4.89
N GLN A 289 -9.30 -9.92 -3.96
CA GLN A 289 -8.38 -10.27 -2.87
C GLN A 289 -7.98 -11.75 -2.85
N GLY A 290 -8.34 -12.51 -3.90
CA GLY A 290 -8.00 -13.93 -3.98
C GLY A 290 -6.61 -14.20 -4.57
N ASP A 291 -6.35 -15.47 -4.87
CA ASP A 291 -5.07 -15.92 -5.42
C ASP A 291 -4.81 -15.36 -6.83
N ARG A 292 -3.53 -15.13 -7.15
CA ARG A 292 -3.06 -14.68 -8.47
C ARG A 292 -2.73 -15.88 -9.36
N THR A 293 -3.74 -16.69 -9.63
CA THR A 293 -3.65 -17.81 -10.58
C THR A 293 -4.67 -17.63 -11.69
N ALA A 294 -4.39 -18.22 -12.85
CA ALA A 294 -5.29 -18.16 -13.99
C ALA A 294 -6.70 -18.68 -13.65
N GLU A 295 -6.77 -19.79 -12.93
CA GLU A 295 -8.05 -20.37 -12.52
C GLU A 295 -8.80 -19.47 -11.52
N ALA A 296 -8.09 -18.85 -10.57
CA ALA A 296 -8.71 -17.98 -9.58
C ALA A 296 -9.23 -16.68 -10.20
N TYR A 297 -8.45 -16.03 -11.06
CA TYR A 297 -8.90 -14.86 -11.83
C TYR A 297 -10.09 -15.20 -12.72
N LYS A 298 -10.01 -16.27 -13.52
CA LYS A 298 -11.13 -16.71 -14.35
C LYS A 298 -12.37 -16.99 -13.50
N THR A 299 -12.23 -17.69 -12.38
CA THR A 299 -13.35 -17.99 -11.48
C THR A 299 -14.02 -16.73 -10.96
N ALA A 300 -13.25 -15.75 -10.49
CA ALA A 300 -13.77 -14.49 -9.99
C ALA A 300 -14.50 -13.69 -11.08
N ILE A 301 -13.93 -13.61 -12.28
CA ILE A 301 -14.57 -12.93 -13.42
C ILE A 301 -15.86 -13.67 -13.82
N CYS A 302 -15.84 -14.99 -13.85
CA CYS A 302 -17.00 -15.83 -14.17
C CYS A 302 -18.16 -15.65 -13.17
N GLN A 303 -17.85 -15.45 -11.89
CA GLN A 303 -18.85 -15.18 -10.84
C GLN A 303 -19.48 -13.80 -10.96
N ALA A 304 -18.80 -12.85 -11.62
CA ALA A 304 -19.29 -11.49 -11.85
C ALA A 304 -20.26 -11.38 -13.04
N PHE A 305 -20.55 -12.47 -13.76
CA PHE A 305 -21.58 -12.47 -14.80
C PHE A 305 -22.97 -12.67 -14.23
N THR A 306 -23.95 -11.91 -14.72
CA THR A 306 -25.38 -12.21 -14.48
C THR A 306 -25.76 -13.56 -15.11
N GLU A 307 -25.24 -13.85 -16.30
CA GLU A 307 -25.38 -15.14 -16.99
C GLU A 307 -23.99 -15.66 -17.39
N MET A 308 -23.55 -16.73 -16.73
CA MET A 308 -22.20 -17.26 -16.90
C MET A 308 -21.99 -17.84 -18.31
N PRO A 309 -20.97 -17.40 -19.07
CA PRO A 309 -20.68 -17.92 -20.40
C PRO A 309 -20.12 -19.36 -20.35
N GLU A 310 -20.23 -20.10 -21.45
CA GLU A 310 -19.80 -21.50 -21.53
C GLU A 310 -18.28 -21.67 -21.31
N GLU A 311 -17.51 -20.66 -21.70
CA GLU A 311 -16.07 -20.56 -21.51
C GLU A 311 -15.66 -20.76 -20.04
N CYS A 312 -16.49 -20.30 -19.09
CA CYS A 312 -16.28 -20.45 -17.65
C CYS A 312 -16.23 -21.89 -17.15
N LYS A 313 -16.72 -22.86 -17.94
CA LYS A 313 -16.63 -24.29 -17.61
C LYS A 313 -15.24 -24.87 -17.89
N THR A 314 -14.39 -24.14 -18.60
CA THR A 314 -13.00 -24.55 -18.87
C THR A 314 -12.16 -24.35 -17.63
N THR A 315 -11.45 -25.39 -17.19
CA THR A 315 -10.42 -25.26 -16.15
C THR A 315 -9.12 -24.78 -16.79
N LEU A 316 -8.51 -23.75 -16.23
CA LEU A 316 -7.19 -23.27 -16.64
C LEU A 316 -6.13 -23.95 -15.76
N ASP A 317 -5.13 -24.55 -16.38
CA ASP A 317 -4.06 -25.25 -15.65
C ASP A 317 -3.21 -24.28 -14.83
N GLU A 318 -2.68 -24.77 -13.70
CA GLU A 318 -1.83 -24.01 -12.76
C GLU A 318 -0.45 -23.70 -13.37
N GLY A 319 -0.38 -22.62 -14.17
CA GLY A 319 0.88 -21.95 -14.47
C GLY A 319 1.30 -21.06 -13.30
N THR A 320 1.59 -21.62 -12.12
CA THR A 320 2.11 -20.81 -11.00
C THR A 320 3.56 -20.44 -11.27
N VAL A 321 3.82 -19.24 -11.80
CA VAL A 321 5.13 -18.61 -11.68
C VAL A 321 5.15 -17.91 -10.33
N ALA A 322 5.86 -18.48 -9.36
CA ALA A 322 6.07 -17.82 -8.08
C ALA A 322 6.94 -16.58 -8.30
N ALA A 323 6.44 -15.38 -7.96
CA ALA A 323 7.24 -14.17 -8.00
C ALA A 323 8.43 -14.29 -7.04
N GLN A 324 9.66 -14.21 -7.57
CA GLN A 324 10.86 -14.02 -6.77
C GLN A 324 11.30 -12.56 -6.89
N GLY A 325 10.76 -11.70 -6.02
CA GLY A 325 11.15 -10.30 -5.95
C GLY A 325 10.44 -9.61 -4.79
N THR A 326 11.16 -8.76 -4.06
CA THR A 326 10.59 -7.86 -3.05
C THR A 326 10.59 -6.45 -3.64
N CYS A 327 9.45 -5.76 -3.59
CA CYS A 327 9.40 -4.31 -3.81
C CYS A 327 10.10 -3.63 -2.63
N ASN A 328 11.36 -3.25 -2.81
CA ASN A 328 12.13 -2.45 -1.85
C ASN A 328 12.48 -1.12 -2.47
#